data_AF-A0A329S5J1-F1
#
_entry.id   AF-A0A329S5J1-F1
#
_cell.length_a   1.000
_cell.length_b   1.000
_cell.length_c   1.000
_cell.angle_alpha   90.00
_cell.angle_beta   90.00
_cell.angle_gamma   90.00
#
_symmetry.space_group_name_H-M   'P 1'
#
loop_
_entity.id
_entity.type
_entity.pdbx_description
1 polymer ?
#
loop_
_entity_poly.entity_id
_entity_poly.type
_entity_poly.pdbx_seq_one_letter_code
_entity_poly.pdbx_strand_id
1 'polypeptide(L)'
;MKPNRIYNNVLDHFGHKEGESSVLRQVQTFIGHFRRSALNETDFVDDTVKLVKRTQFTVDMQDGAAFTFGYATNADGSSAIGEGLDDDPTIVGISTPYMTKMLRYAASYVFHIDTTYKLDLSGYPVLVVGVSDCSRSFHPVELFVMSQQTGDLIGNALHSLFDMYKAITGEFPTIRYCMGDGDMAQFNAIVEITSSKHPDNGPLLYLMCFFHVVKKVQDGGSVAGFQAPLSNALFKRFYRVYSQG
;
A
#
# COMPACT_ATOMS: atom_id res chain seq x y z
N MET A 1 -6.71 -18.58 2.59
CA MET A 1 -6.82 -18.83 4.05
C MET A 1 -5.75 -17.96 4.74
N LYS A 2 -6.13 -17.01 5.62
CA LYS A 2 -5.20 -15.97 6.13
C LYS A 2 -4.04 -16.57 6.95
N PRO A 3 -2.81 -16.04 6.86
CA PRO A 3 -1.67 -16.52 7.65
C PRO A 3 -1.91 -16.52 9.16
N ASN A 4 -2.56 -15.50 9.72
CA ASN A 4 -2.85 -15.41 11.16
C ASN A 4 -3.92 -16.45 11.59
N ARG A 5 -4.91 -16.74 10.73
CA ARG A 5 -5.94 -17.78 10.96
C ARG A 5 -5.35 -19.19 10.83
N ILE A 6 -4.41 -19.39 9.90
CA ILE A 6 -3.61 -20.62 9.81
C ILE A 6 -2.72 -20.75 11.04
N TYR A 7 -2.05 -19.68 11.47
CA TYR A 7 -1.21 -19.66 12.66
C TYR A 7 -2.00 -19.98 13.92
N ASN A 8 -3.16 -19.35 14.15
CA ASN A 8 -4.03 -19.63 15.29
C ASN A 8 -4.61 -21.04 15.22
N ASN A 9 -5.04 -21.53 14.05
CA ASN A 9 -5.44 -22.93 13.89
C ASN A 9 -4.29 -23.91 14.13
N VAL A 10 -3.06 -23.59 13.69
CA VAL A 10 -1.88 -24.41 13.92
C VAL A 10 -1.47 -24.39 15.39
N LEU A 11 -1.60 -23.26 16.08
CA LEU A 11 -1.42 -23.17 17.52
C LEU A 11 -2.50 -23.95 18.28
N ASP A 12 -3.76 -23.85 17.88
CA ASP A 12 -4.84 -24.61 18.53
C ASP A 12 -4.72 -26.12 18.27
N HIS A 13 -4.22 -26.51 17.09
CA HIS A 13 -4.16 -27.92 16.66
C HIS A 13 -2.83 -28.62 17.02
N PHE A 14 -1.72 -27.88 17.07
CA PHE A 14 -0.38 -28.40 17.32
C PHE A 14 0.37 -27.71 18.48
N GLY A 15 -0.21 -26.68 19.10
CA GLY A 15 0.38 -25.91 20.18
C GLY A 15 0.30 -26.62 21.52
N HIS A 16 0.83 -27.84 21.60
CA HIS A 16 1.45 -28.38 22.80
C HIS A 16 2.35 -29.55 22.40
N LYS A 17 3.66 -29.29 22.31
CA LYS A 17 4.67 -30.34 22.43
C LYS A 17 5.28 -30.28 23.83
N GLU A 18 5.12 -31.34 24.61
CA GLU A 18 5.90 -31.55 25.82
C GLU A 18 7.39 -31.47 25.46
N GLY A 19 8.09 -30.46 26.00
CA GLY A 19 9.51 -30.21 25.74
C GLY A 19 9.88 -28.79 25.28
N GLU A 20 8.92 -27.88 25.09
CA GLU A 20 9.25 -26.47 24.76
C GLU A 20 9.96 -25.74 25.91
N SER A 21 11.06 -25.05 25.58
CA SER A 21 11.83 -24.23 26.51
C SER A 21 10.92 -23.20 27.21
N SER A 22 11.01 -23.11 28.55
CA SER A 22 10.19 -22.20 29.38
C SER A 22 10.26 -20.74 28.94
N VAL A 23 11.35 -20.33 28.30
CA VAL A 23 11.59 -18.98 27.79
C VAL A 23 10.74 -18.67 26.56
N LEU A 24 10.57 -19.63 25.64
CA LEU A 24 9.77 -19.42 24.42
C LEU A 24 8.31 -19.19 24.77
N ARG A 25 7.77 -19.99 25.70
CA ARG A 25 6.40 -19.85 26.20
C ARG A 25 6.17 -18.50 26.88
N GLN A 26 7.14 -18.03 27.67
CA GLN A 26 7.07 -16.70 28.30
C GLN A 26 7.03 -15.58 27.25
N VAL A 27 7.89 -15.65 26.24
CA VAL A 27 7.94 -14.66 25.15
C VAL A 27 6.65 -14.66 24.34
N GLN A 28 6.14 -15.84 23.94
CA GLN A 28 4.87 -15.95 23.21
C GLN A 28 3.68 -15.46 24.03
N THR A 29 3.65 -15.75 25.33
CA THR A 29 2.59 -15.26 26.23
C THR A 29 2.65 -13.74 26.36
N PHE A 30 3.85 -13.17 26.52
CA PHE A 30 4.04 -11.72 26.56
C PHE A 30 3.59 -11.06 25.26
N ILE A 31 4.03 -11.57 24.11
CA ILE A 31 3.62 -11.07 22.79
C ILE A 31 2.10 -11.19 22.62
N GLY A 32 1.50 -12.32 22.96
CA GLY A 32 0.06 -12.53 22.85
C GLY A 32 -0.75 -11.65 23.81
N HIS A 33 -0.22 -11.34 24.98
CA HIS A 33 -0.83 -10.37 25.90
C HIS A 33 -0.71 -8.95 25.34
N PHE A 34 0.48 -8.54 24.90
CA PHE A 34 0.72 -7.22 24.33
C PHE A 34 -0.14 -6.97 23.09
N ARG A 35 -0.24 -7.94 22.17
CA ARG A 35 -1.08 -7.82 20.97
C ARG A 35 -2.56 -7.60 21.32
N ARG A 36 -3.11 -8.36 22.28
CA ARG A 36 -4.51 -8.21 22.68
C ARG A 36 -4.78 -6.94 23.49
N SER A 37 -3.88 -6.58 24.40
CA SER A 37 -4.09 -5.47 25.35
C SER A 37 -3.66 -4.10 24.83
N ALA A 38 -2.61 -4.03 24.02
CA ALA A 38 -2.04 -2.77 23.53
C ALA A 38 -2.38 -2.51 22.06
N LEU A 39 -2.47 -3.55 21.22
CA LEU A 39 -2.77 -3.40 19.79
C LEU A 39 -4.24 -3.68 19.45
N ASN A 40 -5.06 -4.08 20.44
CA ASN A 40 -6.45 -4.51 20.25
C ASN A 40 -6.58 -5.55 19.11
N GLU A 41 -5.62 -6.47 19.02
CA GLU A 41 -5.64 -7.48 17.97
C GLU A 41 -6.92 -8.33 18.04
N THR A 42 -7.56 -8.44 16.89
CA THR A 42 -8.81 -9.18 16.69
C THR A 42 -8.78 -9.81 15.30
N ASP A 43 -9.31 -11.02 15.20
CA ASP A 43 -9.51 -11.73 13.93
C ASP A 43 -10.92 -11.49 13.36
N PHE A 44 -11.76 -10.73 14.05
CA PHE A 44 -13.15 -10.50 13.67
C PHE A 44 -13.29 -9.28 12.76
N VAL A 45 -13.86 -9.50 11.57
CA VAL A 45 -14.17 -8.42 10.62
C VAL A 45 -15.07 -7.36 11.26
N ASP A 46 -16.01 -7.76 12.12
CA ASP A 46 -16.89 -6.83 12.85
C ASP A 46 -16.14 -5.79 13.67
N ASP A 47 -14.99 -6.15 14.24
CA ASP A 47 -14.20 -5.21 15.02
C ASP A 47 -13.45 -4.23 14.12
N THR A 48 -12.96 -4.69 12.96
CA THR A 48 -12.45 -3.80 11.90
C THR A 48 -13.55 -2.87 11.39
N VAL A 49 -14.77 -3.36 11.15
CA VAL A 49 -15.93 -2.54 10.75
C VAL A 49 -16.23 -1.46 11.80
N LYS A 50 -16.22 -1.81 13.09
CA LYS A 50 -16.39 -0.83 14.18
C LYS A 50 -15.26 0.19 14.20
N LEU A 51 -14.02 -0.22 13.95
CA LEU A 51 -12.85 0.66 13.92
C LEU A 51 -12.97 1.66 12.76
N VAL A 52 -13.13 1.18 11.52
CA VAL A 52 -13.21 2.04 10.34
C VAL A 52 -14.42 2.98 10.38
N LYS A 53 -15.53 2.54 10.99
CA LYS A 53 -16.69 3.41 11.23
C LYS A 53 -16.36 4.58 12.16
N ARG A 54 -15.50 4.38 13.17
CA ARG A 54 -15.09 5.42 14.12
C ARG A 54 -14.05 6.37 13.52
N THR A 55 -13.29 5.90 12.54
CA THR A 55 -12.21 6.66 11.88
C THR A 55 -12.59 7.12 10.48
N GLN A 56 -13.86 7.00 10.07
CA GLN A 56 -14.29 7.41 8.74
C GLN A 56 -14.09 8.92 8.54
N PHE A 57 -13.67 9.31 7.33
CA PHE A 57 -13.53 10.72 6.97
C PHE A 57 -14.82 11.52 7.18
N THR A 58 -14.68 12.70 7.78
CA THR A 58 -15.72 13.74 7.80
C THR A 58 -15.14 15.09 7.38
N VAL A 59 -15.97 15.93 6.77
CA VAL A 59 -15.52 17.20 6.14
C VAL A 59 -14.96 18.20 7.15
N ASP A 60 -15.33 18.07 8.43
CA ASP A 60 -14.89 18.90 9.56
C ASP A 60 -13.62 18.38 10.25
N MET A 61 -13.02 17.28 9.78
CA MET A 61 -11.77 16.76 10.33
C MET A 61 -10.64 17.78 10.21
N GLN A 62 -9.85 17.90 11.28
CA GLN A 62 -8.63 18.70 11.28
C GLN A 62 -7.57 18.09 10.36
N ASP A 63 -6.68 18.93 9.82
CA ASP A 63 -5.68 18.53 8.84
C ASP A 63 -4.75 17.38 9.28
N GLY A 64 -4.46 17.27 10.59
CA GLY A 64 -3.64 16.20 11.15
C GLY A 64 -4.42 14.99 11.69
N ALA A 65 -5.74 14.99 11.63
CA ALA A 65 -6.56 13.89 12.13
C ALA A 65 -6.51 12.71 11.16
N ALA A 66 -6.13 11.53 11.66
CA ALA A 66 -6.11 10.33 10.84
C ALA A 66 -7.52 9.83 10.54
N PHE A 67 -7.74 9.35 9.33
CA PHE A 67 -9.02 8.76 8.91
C PHE A 67 -8.83 7.55 8.01
N THR A 68 -9.90 6.77 7.86
CA THR A 68 -9.96 5.59 7.02
C THR A 68 -10.98 5.72 5.90
N PHE A 69 -10.70 5.09 4.75
CA PHE A 69 -11.57 5.07 3.57
C PHE A 69 -11.20 3.92 2.62
N GLY A 70 -11.75 3.92 1.40
CA GLY A 70 -11.35 3.00 0.33
C GLY A 70 -12.08 1.66 0.30
N TYR A 71 -12.88 1.37 1.33
CA TYR A 71 -13.80 0.25 1.37
C TYR A 71 -15.16 0.59 0.75
N ALA A 72 -15.85 -0.42 0.24
CA ALA A 72 -17.22 -0.27 -0.23
C ALA A 72 -18.18 0.03 0.93
N THR A 73 -19.39 0.47 0.59
CA THR A 73 -20.48 0.69 1.56
C THR A 73 -21.64 -0.23 1.20
N ASN A 74 -22.18 -0.94 2.19
CA ASN A 74 -23.36 -1.76 2.05
C ASN A 74 -24.61 -0.90 1.78
N ALA A 75 -25.69 -1.53 1.34
CA ALA A 75 -26.96 -0.85 1.08
C ALA A 75 -27.54 -0.13 2.31
N ASP A 76 -27.20 -0.60 3.52
CA ASP A 76 -27.61 0.00 4.80
C ASP A 76 -26.68 1.13 5.28
N GLY A 77 -25.67 1.50 4.49
CA GLY A 77 -24.70 2.54 4.83
C GLY A 77 -23.55 2.07 5.72
N SER A 78 -23.49 0.78 6.09
CA SER A 78 -22.36 0.23 6.84
C SER A 78 -21.13 0.00 5.95
N SER A 79 -19.93 0.06 6.54
CA SER A 79 -18.68 -0.21 5.83
C SER A 79 -18.60 -1.69 5.45
N ALA A 80 -18.49 -1.97 4.15
CA ALA A 80 -18.32 -3.31 3.60
C ALA A 80 -16.83 -3.67 3.59
N ILE A 81 -16.35 -4.20 4.71
CA ILE A 81 -14.98 -4.71 4.85
C ILE A 81 -14.99 -6.19 4.50
N GLY A 82 -14.30 -6.56 3.42
CA GLY A 82 -14.19 -7.96 3.02
C GLY A 82 -13.39 -8.79 4.01
N GLU A 83 -13.64 -10.10 4.02
CA GLU A 83 -12.91 -11.08 4.82
C GLU A 83 -11.47 -11.27 4.39
N GLY A 84 -11.00 -10.67 3.30
CA GLY A 84 -9.63 -10.82 2.79
C GLY A 84 -9.41 -12.18 2.10
N LEU A 85 -10.47 -12.74 1.54
CA LEU A 85 -10.44 -13.87 0.61
C LEU A 85 -10.26 -13.34 -0.82
N ASP A 86 -9.96 -14.23 -1.76
CA ASP A 86 -9.72 -13.84 -3.16
C ASP A 86 -10.99 -13.23 -3.79
N ASP A 87 -12.16 -13.77 -3.41
CA ASP A 87 -13.50 -13.35 -3.84
C ASP A 87 -14.15 -12.32 -2.91
N ASP A 88 -13.56 -12.06 -1.74
CA ASP A 88 -14.01 -11.06 -0.78
C ASP A 88 -12.82 -10.29 -0.19
N PRO A 89 -12.13 -9.46 -1.01
CA PRO A 89 -10.90 -8.81 -0.61
C PRO A 89 -11.10 -7.70 0.42
N THR A 90 -10.13 -7.53 1.32
CA THR A 90 -10.07 -6.40 2.25
C THR A 90 -9.27 -5.27 1.64
N ILE A 91 -9.77 -4.03 1.73
CA ILE A 91 -9.03 -2.80 1.42
C ILE A 91 -9.39 -1.71 2.44
N VAL A 92 -8.37 -1.07 3.01
CA VAL A 92 -8.53 0.07 3.92
C VAL A 92 -7.42 1.09 3.64
N GLY A 93 -7.79 2.27 3.16
CA GLY A 93 -6.94 3.46 3.10
C GLY A 93 -6.84 4.12 4.48
N ILE A 94 -5.68 4.67 4.79
CA ILE A 94 -5.34 5.46 5.98
C ILE A 94 -4.61 6.75 5.54
N SER A 95 -5.20 7.90 5.86
CA SER A 95 -4.65 9.23 5.58
C SER A 95 -4.80 10.22 6.71
N THR A 96 -4.31 11.44 6.46
CA THR A 96 -4.80 12.68 7.08
C THR A 96 -5.21 13.67 5.99
N PRO A 97 -6.12 14.63 6.23
CA PRO A 97 -6.49 15.59 5.18
C PRO A 97 -5.28 16.38 4.66
N TYR A 98 -4.30 16.67 5.52
CA TYR A 98 -3.03 17.27 5.11
C TYR A 98 -2.26 16.40 4.10
N MET A 99 -2.07 15.11 4.42
CA MET A 99 -1.36 14.17 3.54
C MET A 99 -2.07 14.01 2.21
N THR A 100 -3.40 13.83 2.21
CA THR A 100 -4.17 13.73 0.96
C THR A 100 -4.01 14.99 0.11
N LYS A 101 -4.06 16.20 0.71
CA LYS A 101 -3.86 17.48 0.01
C LYS A 101 -2.49 17.61 -0.65
N MET A 102 -1.45 16.88 -0.20
CA MET A 102 -0.14 16.90 -0.85
C MET A 102 -0.17 16.37 -2.29
N LEU A 103 -1.21 15.61 -2.66
CA LEU A 103 -1.39 15.14 -4.03
C LEU A 103 -1.54 16.28 -5.06
N ARG A 104 -1.83 17.52 -4.62
CA ARG A 104 -1.78 18.73 -5.47
C ARG A 104 -0.44 18.93 -6.18
N TYR A 105 0.64 18.40 -5.61
CA TYR A 105 1.98 18.52 -6.17
C TYR A 105 2.25 17.52 -7.32
N ALA A 106 1.44 16.46 -7.47
CA ALA A 106 1.61 15.45 -8.52
C ALA A 106 1.44 15.97 -9.96
N ALA A 107 0.93 17.20 -10.12
CA ALA A 107 0.84 17.87 -11.41
C ALA A 107 2.21 18.32 -11.94
N SER A 108 3.15 18.61 -11.04
CA SER A 108 4.49 19.12 -11.38
C SER A 108 5.61 18.19 -10.93
N TYR A 109 5.32 17.28 -10.01
CA TYR A 109 6.29 16.41 -9.37
C TYR A 109 5.94 14.94 -9.55
N VAL A 110 6.91 14.07 -9.25
CA VAL A 110 6.75 12.62 -9.40
C VAL A 110 5.82 12.10 -8.31
N PHE A 111 4.67 11.59 -8.73
CA PHE A 111 3.83 10.72 -7.93
C PHE A 111 4.47 9.34 -7.87
N HIS A 112 4.53 8.74 -6.69
CA HIS A 112 5.05 7.39 -6.48
C HIS A 112 3.92 6.46 -6.09
N ILE A 113 3.98 5.24 -6.60
CA ILE A 113 3.14 4.12 -6.20
C ILE A 113 4.03 2.90 -6.00
N ASP A 114 3.96 2.29 -4.83
CA ASP A 114 4.73 1.06 -4.58
C ASP A 114 3.98 0.14 -3.62
N THR A 115 4.07 -1.16 -3.85
CA THR A 115 3.52 -2.15 -2.93
C THR A 115 4.65 -2.71 -2.08
N THR A 116 4.59 -2.44 -0.79
CA THR A 116 5.54 -3.01 0.17
C THR A 116 4.89 -4.13 0.96
N TYR A 117 5.72 -5.07 1.38
CA TYR A 117 5.34 -6.21 2.22
C TYR A 117 6.06 -6.06 3.56
N LYS A 118 5.49 -6.61 4.64
CA LYS A 118 6.06 -6.64 6.01
C LYS A 118 5.90 -5.34 6.82
N LEU A 119 4.91 -4.51 6.51
CA LEU A 119 4.48 -3.44 7.42
C LEU A 119 3.49 -3.94 8.47
N ASP A 120 2.91 -5.12 8.27
CA ASP A 120 2.03 -5.80 9.20
C ASP A 120 2.58 -7.18 9.59
N LEU A 121 2.11 -7.71 10.73
CA LEU A 121 2.50 -9.05 11.20
C LEU A 121 1.91 -10.17 10.32
N SER A 122 0.86 -9.86 9.56
CA SER A 122 0.13 -10.81 8.72
C SER A 122 0.68 -10.92 7.29
N GLY A 123 1.59 -10.04 6.89
CA GLY A 123 2.20 -10.02 5.57
C GLY A 123 1.29 -9.46 4.46
N TYR A 124 0.25 -8.72 4.80
CA TYR A 124 -0.59 -8.06 3.82
C TYR A 124 0.20 -7.01 3.00
N PRO A 125 -0.05 -6.94 1.68
CA PRO A 125 0.49 -5.87 0.88
C PRO A 125 -0.04 -4.53 1.37
N VAL A 126 0.87 -3.57 1.51
CA VAL A 126 0.54 -2.17 1.73
C VAL A 126 0.94 -1.39 0.50
N LEU A 127 -0.06 -0.83 -0.18
CA LEU A 127 0.19 0.12 -1.26
C LEU A 127 0.50 1.48 -0.63
N VAL A 128 1.70 1.97 -0.89
CA VAL A 128 2.17 3.28 -0.47
C VAL A 128 2.11 4.20 -1.67
N VAL A 129 1.47 5.35 -1.51
CA VAL A 129 1.50 6.41 -2.51
C VAL A 129 1.96 7.73 -1.91
N GLY A 130 2.63 8.52 -2.71
CA GLY A 130 3.14 9.81 -2.27
C GLY A 130 3.73 10.63 -3.40
N VAL A 131 4.32 11.77 -3.07
CA VAL A 131 4.92 12.68 -4.05
C VAL A 131 6.34 13.02 -3.60
N SER A 132 7.29 13.03 -4.54
CA SER A 132 8.65 13.51 -4.27
C SER A 132 8.81 14.99 -4.62
N ASP A 133 9.43 15.78 -3.76
CA ASP A 133 9.69 17.20 -4.02
C ASP A 133 10.99 17.46 -4.83
N CYS A 134 11.28 18.73 -5.14
CA CYS A 134 12.53 19.16 -5.78
C CYS A 134 13.80 18.70 -5.06
N SER A 135 13.72 18.53 -3.73
CA SER A 135 14.82 18.11 -2.87
C SER A 135 14.94 16.58 -2.82
N ARG A 136 14.17 15.86 -3.64
CA ARG A 136 14.10 14.38 -3.70
C ARG A 136 13.63 13.77 -2.39
N SER A 137 12.89 14.52 -1.58
CA SER A 137 12.26 14.00 -0.37
C SER A 137 10.90 13.44 -0.70
N PHE A 138 10.64 12.23 -0.23
CA PHE A 138 9.36 11.55 -0.41
C PHE A 138 8.37 12.00 0.66
N HIS A 139 7.20 12.45 0.22
CA HIS A 139 6.09 12.85 1.09
C HIS A 139 4.94 11.85 0.92
N PRO A 140 4.66 11.01 1.92
CA PRO A 140 3.54 10.08 1.87
C PRO A 140 2.22 10.85 1.75
N VAL A 141 1.37 10.38 0.83
CA VAL A 141 0.01 10.89 0.65
C VAL A 141 -0.99 9.94 1.30
N GLU A 142 -0.80 8.63 1.12
CA GLU A 142 -1.79 7.64 1.50
C GLU A 142 -1.17 6.24 1.65
N LEU A 143 -1.76 5.42 2.52
CA LEU A 143 -1.43 4.00 2.71
C LEU A 143 -2.69 3.14 2.57
N PHE A 144 -2.69 2.18 1.65
CA PHE A 144 -3.77 1.18 1.57
C PHE A 144 -3.28 -0.17 2.07
N VAL A 145 -3.90 -0.67 3.13
CA VAL A 145 -3.76 -2.06 3.56
C VAL A 145 -4.72 -2.90 2.72
N MET A 146 -4.18 -3.88 1.99
CA MET A 146 -4.94 -4.70 1.06
C MET A 146 -4.72 -6.18 1.33
N SER A 147 -5.73 -7.03 1.13
CA SER A 147 -5.56 -8.48 1.29
C SER A 147 -4.77 -9.14 0.14
N GLN A 148 -4.72 -8.48 -1.01
CA GLN A 148 -4.10 -8.98 -2.24
C GLN A 148 -3.55 -7.84 -3.11
N GLN A 149 -2.66 -8.17 -4.05
CA GLN A 149 -2.09 -7.22 -5.02
C GLN A 149 -2.62 -7.52 -6.43
N THR A 150 -3.93 -7.41 -6.62
CA THR A 150 -4.57 -7.58 -7.94
C THR A 150 -4.77 -6.22 -8.62
N GLY A 151 -4.85 -6.21 -9.95
CA GLY A 151 -5.13 -4.99 -10.72
C GLY A 151 -6.42 -4.31 -10.28
N ASP A 152 -7.48 -5.09 -10.06
CA ASP A 152 -8.77 -4.56 -9.62
C ASP A 152 -8.69 -3.89 -8.25
N LEU A 153 -7.98 -4.50 -7.28
CA LEU A 153 -7.89 -3.94 -5.94
C LEU A 153 -7.00 -2.68 -5.90
N ILE A 154 -5.91 -2.66 -6.68
CA ILE A 154 -5.08 -1.47 -6.87
C ILE A 154 -5.89 -0.36 -7.56
N GLY A 155 -6.69 -0.69 -8.57
CA GLY A 155 -7.61 0.23 -9.22
C GLY A 155 -8.58 0.84 -8.22
N ASN A 156 -9.24 0.01 -7.41
CA ASN A 156 -10.17 0.47 -6.36
C ASN A 156 -9.50 1.40 -5.35
N ALA A 157 -8.25 1.11 -4.96
CA ALA A 157 -7.45 1.98 -4.10
C ALA A 157 -7.23 3.37 -4.73
N LEU A 158 -6.82 3.40 -6.00
CA LEU A 158 -6.55 4.64 -6.73
C LEU A 158 -7.83 5.45 -7.02
N HIS A 159 -8.94 4.79 -7.38
CA HIS A 159 -10.25 5.44 -7.50
C HIS A 159 -10.65 6.12 -6.19
N SER A 160 -10.51 5.38 -5.09
CA SER A 160 -10.82 5.88 -3.75
C SER A 160 -9.95 7.08 -3.37
N LEU A 161 -8.66 7.05 -3.71
CA LEU A 161 -7.74 8.18 -3.50
C LEU A 161 -8.20 9.43 -4.27
N PHE A 162 -8.54 9.28 -5.54
CA PHE A 162 -8.99 10.41 -6.37
C PHE A 162 -10.30 11.00 -5.87
N ASP A 163 -11.26 10.14 -5.51
CA ASP A 163 -12.55 10.56 -4.98
C ASP A 163 -12.39 11.21 -3.61
N MET A 164 -11.50 10.70 -2.74
CA MET A 164 -11.20 11.31 -1.45
C MET A 164 -10.51 12.67 -1.58
N TYR A 165 -9.52 12.77 -2.47
CA TYR A 165 -8.88 14.05 -2.78
C TYR A 165 -9.91 15.08 -3.26
N LYS A 166 -10.84 14.68 -4.12
CA LYS A 166 -11.94 15.54 -4.56
C LYS A 166 -12.90 15.90 -3.43
N ALA A 167 -13.24 14.96 -2.56
CA ALA A 167 -14.08 15.24 -1.39
C ALA A 167 -13.45 16.30 -0.47
N ILE A 168 -12.12 16.29 -0.33
CA ILE A 168 -11.37 17.22 0.51
C ILE A 168 -11.12 18.57 -0.17
N THR A 169 -10.86 18.59 -1.48
CA THR A 169 -10.35 19.79 -2.19
C THR A 169 -11.33 20.40 -3.19
N GLY A 170 -12.37 19.66 -3.58
CA GLY A 170 -13.34 20.04 -4.60
C GLY A 170 -12.99 19.63 -6.03
N GLU A 171 -11.75 19.21 -6.30
CA GLU A 171 -11.25 18.89 -7.65
C GLU A 171 -10.53 17.54 -7.69
N PHE A 172 -10.46 16.91 -8.86
CA PHE A 172 -9.65 15.69 -9.01
C PHE A 172 -8.16 16.04 -9.13
N PRO A 173 -7.25 15.21 -8.58
CA PRO A 173 -5.82 15.46 -8.67
C PRO A 173 -5.32 15.25 -10.11
N THR A 174 -4.35 16.04 -10.54
CA THR A 174 -3.64 15.83 -11.82
C THR A 174 -2.33 15.11 -11.57
N ILE A 175 -2.07 14.01 -12.28
CA ILE A 175 -0.81 13.27 -12.22
C ILE A 175 -0.16 13.31 -13.60
N ARG A 176 1.02 13.95 -13.70
CA ARG A 176 1.80 13.98 -14.95
C ARG A 176 2.90 12.95 -15.01
N TYR A 177 3.56 12.72 -13.88
CA TYR A 177 4.69 11.82 -13.75
C TYR A 177 4.36 10.80 -12.67
N CYS A 178 4.35 9.52 -13.03
CA CYS A 178 4.16 8.43 -12.08
C CYS A 178 5.42 7.56 -12.07
N MET A 179 5.96 7.26 -10.90
CA MET A 179 7.01 6.28 -10.71
C MET A 179 6.47 5.11 -9.90
N GLY A 180 6.52 3.91 -10.48
CA GLY A 180 6.08 2.70 -9.78
C GLY A 180 6.96 1.49 -10.07
N ASP A 181 6.55 0.33 -9.59
CA ASP A 181 7.16 -0.93 -9.99
C ASP A 181 6.92 -1.17 -11.50
N GLY A 182 7.69 -2.07 -12.09
CA GLY A 182 7.44 -2.61 -13.44
C GLY A 182 6.26 -3.60 -13.48
N ASP A 183 5.33 -3.48 -12.53
CA ASP A 183 4.14 -4.32 -12.45
C ASP A 183 3.02 -3.79 -13.36
N MET A 184 2.49 -4.69 -14.20
CA MET A 184 1.49 -4.32 -15.22
C MET A 184 0.16 -3.89 -14.59
N ALA A 185 -0.19 -4.44 -13.42
CA ALA A 185 -1.40 -4.09 -12.72
C ALA A 185 -1.35 -2.65 -12.19
N GLN A 186 -0.24 -2.24 -11.54
CA GLN A 186 -0.04 -0.83 -11.15
C GLN A 186 -0.05 0.12 -12.35
N PHE A 187 0.65 -0.24 -13.44
CA PHE A 187 0.69 0.58 -14.66
C PHE A 187 -0.71 0.76 -15.26
N ASN A 188 -1.46 -0.32 -15.47
CA ASN A 188 -2.79 -0.25 -16.07
C ASN A 188 -3.75 0.56 -15.19
N ALA A 189 -3.72 0.36 -13.87
CA ALA A 189 -4.58 1.08 -12.94
C ALA A 189 -4.30 2.60 -12.96
N ILE A 190 -3.03 3.03 -12.97
CA ILE A 190 -2.70 4.46 -12.99
C ILE A 190 -3.04 5.11 -14.35
N VAL A 191 -2.85 4.40 -15.46
CA VAL A 191 -3.20 4.91 -16.79
C VAL A 191 -4.71 5.06 -16.93
N GLU A 192 -5.48 4.08 -16.46
CA GLU A 192 -6.95 4.14 -16.48
C GLU A 192 -7.45 5.34 -15.67
N ILE A 193 -7.07 5.47 -14.39
CA ILE A 193 -7.65 6.50 -13.51
C ILE A 193 -7.29 7.91 -13.97
N THR A 194 -6.06 8.11 -14.46
CA THR A 194 -5.62 9.42 -14.94
C THR A 194 -6.34 9.79 -16.23
N SER A 195 -6.55 8.84 -17.14
CA SER A 195 -7.30 9.07 -18.38
C SER A 195 -8.80 9.25 -18.14
N SER A 196 -9.39 8.53 -17.17
CA SER A 196 -10.82 8.59 -16.90
C SER A 196 -11.23 9.84 -16.12
N LYS A 197 -10.39 10.31 -15.18
CA LYS A 197 -10.69 11.50 -14.36
C LYS A 197 -10.17 12.81 -14.98
N HIS A 198 -9.19 12.74 -15.90
CA HIS A 198 -8.61 13.90 -16.58
C HIS A 198 -8.20 13.61 -18.03
N PRO A 199 -9.16 13.39 -18.96
CA PRO A 199 -8.87 13.03 -20.35
C PRO A 199 -8.06 14.08 -21.11
N ASP A 200 -8.12 15.35 -20.69
CA ASP A 200 -7.51 16.48 -21.40
C ASP A 200 -6.09 16.85 -20.91
N ASN A 201 -5.57 16.19 -19.85
CA ASN A 201 -4.31 16.60 -19.20
C ASN A 201 -3.02 16.13 -19.89
N GLY A 202 -3.13 15.64 -21.13
CA GLY A 202 -2.03 15.03 -21.87
C GLY A 202 -1.65 13.64 -21.33
N PRO A 203 -0.72 12.94 -22.00
CA PRO A 203 -0.37 11.58 -21.61
C PRO A 203 0.40 11.57 -20.28
N LEU A 204 0.04 10.61 -19.41
CA LEU A 204 0.84 10.25 -18.24
C LEU A 204 2.22 9.76 -18.68
N LEU A 205 3.28 10.30 -18.09
CA LEU A 205 4.62 9.72 -18.21
C LEU A 205 4.87 8.75 -17.06
N TYR A 206 4.87 7.45 -17.36
CA TYR A 206 5.20 6.40 -16.40
C TYR A 206 6.70 6.11 -16.41
N LEU A 207 7.31 6.15 -15.23
CA LEU A 207 8.71 5.90 -14.96
C LEU A 207 8.84 4.60 -14.16
N MET A 208 9.59 3.62 -14.66
CA MET A 208 9.87 2.42 -13.87
C MET A 208 10.91 2.73 -12.81
N CYS A 209 10.61 2.43 -11.54
CA CYS A 209 11.54 2.64 -10.43
C CYS A 209 12.90 1.96 -10.69
N PHE A 210 13.97 2.77 -10.66
CA PHE A 210 15.33 2.28 -10.91
C PHE A 210 15.71 1.09 -10.01
N PHE A 211 15.36 1.13 -8.72
CA PHE A 211 15.68 0.04 -7.79
C PHE A 211 14.95 -1.25 -8.15
N HIS A 212 13.70 -1.17 -8.59
CA HIS A 212 12.96 -2.33 -9.07
C HIS A 212 13.56 -2.90 -10.35
N VAL A 213 14.00 -2.04 -11.28
CA VAL A 213 14.74 -2.49 -12.47
C VAL A 213 16.02 -3.22 -12.07
N VAL A 214 16.82 -2.65 -11.17
CA VAL A 214 18.06 -3.30 -10.67
C VAL A 214 17.75 -4.65 -10.05
N LYS A 215 16.77 -4.71 -9.16
CA LYS A 215 16.36 -5.93 -8.47
C LYS A 215 15.89 -6.99 -9.47
N LYS A 216 15.01 -6.63 -10.42
CA LYS A 216 14.53 -7.54 -11.47
C LYS A 216 15.66 -8.09 -12.33
N VAL A 217 16.65 -7.26 -12.69
CA VAL A 217 17.83 -7.69 -13.46
C VAL A 217 18.72 -8.65 -12.64
N GLN A 218 18.85 -8.41 -11.33
CA GLN A 218 19.59 -9.30 -10.42
C GLN A 218 18.86 -10.64 -10.22
N ASP A 219 17.57 -10.60 -9.88
CA ASP A 219 16.75 -11.78 -9.60
C ASP A 219 16.52 -12.64 -10.86
N GLY A 220 16.39 -12.01 -12.03
CA GLY A 220 16.20 -12.69 -13.31
C GLY A 220 17.45 -13.36 -13.88
N GLY A 221 18.57 -13.38 -13.15
CA GLY A 221 19.81 -14.03 -13.56
C GLY A 221 20.50 -13.40 -14.78
N SER A 222 19.99 -12.29 -15.31
CA SER A 222 20.53 -11.65 -16.53
C SER A 222 21.96 -11.14 -16.34
N VAL A 223 22.39 -10.93 -15.09
CA VAL A 223 23.77 -10.58 -14.73
C VAL A 223 24.54 -11.72 -14.04
N ALA A 224 23.95 -12.90 -13.87
CA ALA A 224 24.56 -14.02 -13.12
C ALA A 224 25.85 -14.58 -13.75
N GLY A 225 26.06 -14.34 -15.05
CA GLY A 225 27.29 -14.72 -15.76
C GLY A 225 28.35 -13.61 -15.87
N PHE A 226 28.07 -12.40 -15.38
CA PHE A 226 29.00 -11.26 -15.49
C PHE A 226 29.88 -11.14 -14.25
N GLN A 227 31.16 -10.82 -14.44
CA GLN A 227 32.03 -10.45 -13.32
C GLN A 227 31.52 -9.18 -12.64
N ALA A 228 31.57 -9.14 -11.30
CA ALA A 228 31.05 -8.05 -10.47
C ALA A 228 31.47 -6.61 -10.90
N PRO A 229 32.68 -6.35 -11.41
CA PRO A 229 33.05 -5.01 -11.90
C PRO A 229 32.22 -4.55 -13.11
N LEU A 230 31.87 -5.48 -13.99
CA LEU A 230 31.14 -5.21 -15.23
C LEU A 230 29.64 -4.99 -14.97
N SER A 231 29.03 -5.78 -14.09
CA SER A 231 27.65 -5.55 -13.65
C SER A 231 27.52 -4.21 -12.90
N ASN A 232 28.48 -3.87 -12.04
CA ASN A 232 28.52 -2.58 -11.35
C ASN A 232 28.69 -1.39 -12.29
N ALA A 233 29.49 -1.51 -13.36
CA ALA A 233 29.63 -0.47 -14.36
C ALA A 233 28.34 -0.27 -15.17
N LEU A 234 27.63 -1.35 -15.50
CA LEU A 234 26.32 -1.33 -16.17
C LEU A 234 25.27 -0.63 -15.30
N PHE A 235 25.13 -1.02 -14.02
CA PHE A 235 24.18 -0.38 -13.10
C PHE A 235 24.49 1.10 -12.86
N LYS A 236 25.77 1.47 -12.72
CA LYS A 236 26.17 2.89 -12.64
C LYS A 236 25.79 3.68 -13.89
N ARG A 237 25.86 3.06 -15.07
CA ARG A 237 25.49 3.70 -16.33
C ARG A 237 23.98 3.84 -16.46
N PHE A 238 23.20 2.82 -16.09
CA PHE A 238 21.74 2.93 -16.01
C PHE A 238 21.30 4.01 -15.02
N TYR A 239 21.92 4.07 -13.83
CA TYR A 239 21.63 5.10 -12.84
C TYR A 239 21.93 6.50 -13.37
N ARG A 240 23.07 6.69 -14.06
CA ARG A 240 23.42 7.99 -14.66
C ARG A 240 22.40 8.46 -15.68
N VAL A 241 21.98 7.57 -16.58
CA VAL A 241 20.93 7.85 -17.57
C VAL A 241 19.61 8.21 -16.87
N TYR A 242 19.27 7.49 -15.80
CA TYR A 242 18.06 7.73 -15.01
C TYR A 242 18.11 9.04 -14.20
N SER A 243 19.29 9.48 -13.75
CA SER A 243 19.48 10.66 -12.89
C SER A 243 19.61 11.99 -13.65
N GLN A 244 19.70 11.95 -14.98
CA GLN A 244 19.85 13.13 -15.85
C GLN A 244 18.58 13.49 -16.61
N GLY A 245 17.50 12.71 -16.46
CA GLY A 245 16.17 12.98 -17.00
C GLY A 245 15.29 13.77 -16.05
#